data_AF-A0A8K0CN33-F1
#
_entry.id   AF-A0A8K0CN33-F1
#
_cell.length_a   1.000
_cell.length_b   1.000
_cell.length_c   1.000
_cell.angle_alpha   90.00
_cell.angle_beta   90.00
_cell.angle_gamma   90.00
#
_symmetry.space_group_name_H-M   'P 1'
#
loop_
_entity.id
_entity.type
_entity.pdbx_description
1 polymer ?
#
loop_
_entity_poly.entity_id
_entity_poly.type
_entity_poly.pdbx_seq_one_letter_code
_entity_poly.pdbx_strand_id
1 'polypeptide(L)'
;MTGVVSSEGILRASQLLRNPDVLKELNKNFNVYGPQMYFIPWSVPEKDVETTWKNITDFYLQTDHVNVDNPDSVQGFIDLISDRYFSYGGYQSALTHASKGLNDVFFYKFNYRGEYSYGDHYASTTRNINFTWGTSHTDDLLYLFTSSKLFPPLTAEKDVQMIEIMTQIWTDFAIKGDPSPTIGTTTFKWRPLPNLSGQEVVKNSDLVYLQIERIYNTPDNIIFDIRNDFMTERMLFWESLPLAENIKGIE
;
A
#
# COMPACT_ATOMS: atom_id res chain seq x y z
N MET A 1 -0.43 13.69 8.76
CA MET A 1 0.38 12.87 7.83
C MET A 1 -0.11 11.44 7.90
N THR A 2 -0.29 10.79 6.75
CA THR A 2 -0.66 9.37 6.62
C THR A 2 0.00 8.80 5.36
N GLY A 3 -0.08 7.50 5.12
CA GLY A 3 0.49 6.90 3.92
C GLY A 3 0.25 5.40 3.84
N VAL A 4 0.82 4.78 2.82
CA VAL A 4 0.78 3.33 2.62
C VAL A 4 2.12 2.83 2.11
N VAL A 5 2.37 1.54 2.30
CA VAL A 5 3.47 0.81 1.68
C VAL A 5 3.06 0.31 0.28
N SER A 6 4.01 0.10 -0.62
CA SER A 6 3.73 -0.24 -2.02
C SER A 6 3.11 -1.63 -2.24
N SER A 7 3.34 -2.59 -1.34
CA SER A 7 2.82 -3.97 -1.44
C SER A 7 2.30 -4.47 -0.08
N GLU A 8 1.41 -3.70 0.54
CA GLU A 8 0.77 -4.00 1.84
C GLU A 8 0.25 -5.45 1.92
N GLY A 9 -0.33 -5.93 0.83
CA GLY A 9 -0.95 -7.24 0.73
C GLY A 9 -0.01 -8.42 0.94
N ILE A 10 1.33 -8.21 0.88
CA ILE A 10 2.32 -9.23 1.24
C ILE A 10 2.07 -9.77 2.66
N LEU A 11 1.51 -8.96 3.56
CA LEU A 11 1.05 -9.35 4.90
C LEU A 11 0.28 -10.68 4.91
N ARG A 12 -0.60 -10.89 3.93
CA ARG A 12 -1.44 -12.07 3.83
C ARG A 12 -1.04 -12.97 2.67
N ALA A 13 -0.66 -12.38 1.54
CA ALA A 13 -0.27 -13.14 0.35
C ALA A 13 0.93 -14.06 0.61
N SER A 14 1.94 -13.60 1.35
CA SER A 14 3.17 -14.37 1.59
C SER A 14 2.88 -15.76 2.17
N GLN A 15 2.05 -15.85 3.21
CA GLN A 15 1.68 -17.11 3.84
C GLN A 15 0.83 -17.99 2.91
N LEU A 16 -0.18 -17.40 2.27
CA LEU A 16 -1.11 -18.13 1.40
C LEU A 16 -0.42 -18.73 0.18
N LEU A 17 0.52 -18.00 -0.42
CA LEU A 17 1.20 -18.40 -1.66
C LEU A 17 2.40 -19.34 -1.41
N ARG A 18 3.04 -19.25 -0.24
CA ARG A 18 4.23 -20.06 0.09
C ARG A 18 3.89 -21.39 0.78
N ASN A 19 2.62 -21.66 1.07
CA ASN A 19 2.14 -22.95 1.57
C ASN A 19 1.28 -23.66 0.50
N PRO A 20 1.76 -24.76 -0.12
CA PRO A 20 1.07 -25.43 -1.22
C PRO A 20 -0.29 -26.01 -0.86
N ASP A 21 -0.43 -26.55 0.34
CA ASP A 21 -1.67 -27.18 0.76
C ASP A 21 -2.75 -26.12 0.99
N VAL A 22 -2.35 -24.98 1.59
CA VAL A 22 -3.21 -23.81 1.77
C VAL A 22 -3.59 -23.21 0.42
N LEU A 23 -2.62 -22.99 -0.48
CA LEU A 23 -2.88 -22.46 -1.82
C LEU A 23 -3.82 -23.38 -2.61
N LYS A 24 -3.61 -24.70 -2.54
CA LYS A 24 -4.47 -25.69 -3.21
C LYS A 24 -5.90 -25.63 -2.68
N GLU A 25 -6.08 -25.53 -1.37
CA GLU A 25 -7.40 -25.43 -0.76
C GLU A 25 -8.09 -24.09 -1.06
N LEU A 26 -7.32 -22.98 -1.07
CA LEU A 26 -7.80 -21.66 -1.49
C LEU A 26 -8.29 -21.70 -2.94
N ASN A 27 -7.46 -22.20 -3.87
CA ASN A 27 -7.81 -22.27 -5.30
C ASN A 27 -9.01 -23.19 -5.56
N LYS A 28 -9.14 -24.30 -4.81
CA LYS A 28 -10.29 -25.21 -4.93
C LYS A 28 -11.62 -24.53 -4.56
N ASN A 29 -11.60 -23.60 -3.60
CA ASN A 29 -12.79 -22.96 -3.06
C ASN A 29 -12.75 -21.43 -3.24
N PHE A 30 -12.09 -20.96 -4.31
CA PHE A 30 -11.72 -19.55 -4.44
C PHE A 30 -12.93 -18.62 -4.39
N ASN A 31 -14.01 -18.98 -5.09
CA ASN A 31 -15.26 -18.20 -5.11
C ASN A 31 -16.12 -18.36 -3.84
N VAL A 32 -15.76 -19.28 -2.95
CA VAL A 32 -16.42 -19.44 -1.63
C VAL A 32 -15.65 -18.67 -0.57
N TYR A 33 -14.33 -18.85 -0.50
CA TYR A 33 -13.49 -18.19 0.50
C TYR A 33 -13.16 -16.75 0.14
N GLY A 34 -12.96 -16.45 -1.14
CA GLY A 34 -12.60 -15.12 -1.64
C GLY A 34 -13.51 -14.01 -1.14
N PRO A 35 -14.83 -14.02 -1.45
CA PRO A 35 -15.74 -12.97 -1.00
C PRO A 35 -15.69 -12.74 0.52
N GLN A 36 -15.60 -13.83 1.30
CA GLN A 36 -15.51 -13.78 2.76
C GLN A 36 -14.18 -13.19 3.23
N MET A 37 -13.07 -13.63 2.63
CA MET A 37 -11.72 -13.18 2.92
C MET A 37 -11.52 -11.71 2.59
N TYR A 38 -12.31 -11.10 1.70
CA TYR A 38 -12.26 -9.66 1.41
C TYR A 38 -13.45 -8.89 1.98
N PHE A 39 -14.24 -9.53 2.84
CA PHE A 39 -15.42 -8.93 3.49
C PHE A 39 -16.46 -8.35 2.51
N ILE A 40 -16.54 -8.86 1.28
CA ILE A 40 -17.49 -8.39 0.26
C ILE A 40 -18.96 -8.50 0.72
N PRO A 41 -19.40 -9.59 1.40
CA PRO A 41 -20.76 -9.68 1.94
C PRO A 41 -21.15 -8.58 2.94
N TRP A 42 -20.17 -7.88 3.53
CA TRP A 42 -20.43 -6.75 4.43
C TRP A 42 -20.39 -5.39 3.73
N SER A 43 -19.87 -5.33 2.49
CA SER A 43 -19.73 -4.10 1.72
C SER A 43 -20.80 -3.93 0.66
N VAL A 44 -21.45 -5.00 0.21
CA VAL A 44 -22.50 -4.93 -0.81
C VAL A 44 -23.75 -5.70 -0.37
N PRO A 45 -24.95 -5.40 -0.92
CA PRO A 45 -26.13 -6.23 -0.71
C PRO A 45 -25.86 -7.69 -1.11
N GLU A 46 -26.46 -8.65 -0.40
CA GLU A 46 -26.23 -10.10 -0.61
C GLU A 46 -26.35 -10.52 -2.09
N LYS A 47 -27.35 -9.99 -2.79
CA LYS A 47 -27.59 -10.27 -4.22
C LYS A 47 -26.44 -9.82 -5.16
N ASP A 48 -25.59 -8.90 -4.72
CA ASP A 48 -24.53 -8.28 -5.52
C ASP A 48 -23.15 -8.87 -5.19
N VAL A 49 -23.04 -9.75 -4.18
CA VAL A 49 -21.78 -10.32 -3.71
C VAL A 49 -21.06 -11.10 -4.81
N GLU A 50 -21.76 -12.00 -5.50
CA GLU A 50 -21.16 -12.85 -6.54
C GLU A 50 -20.64 -12.01 -7.72
N THR A 51 -21.48 -11.09 -8.23
CA THR A 51 -21.11 -10.19 -9.32
C THR A 51 -19.96 -9.26 -8.94
N THR A 52 -19.98 -8.70 -7.74
CA THR A 52 -18.90 -7.81 -7.25
C THR A 52 -17.60 -8.58 -7.12
N TRP A 53 -17.64 -9.78 -6.54
CA TRP A 53 -16.47 -10.64 -6.42
C TRP A 53 -15.89 -11.00 -7.79
N LYS A 54 -16.75 -11.36 -8.74
CA LYS A 54 -16.33 -11.65 -10.11
C LYS A 54 -15.64 -10.45 -10.77
N ASN A 55 -16.19 -9.23 -10.63
CA ASN A 55 -15.56 -8.03 -11.17
C ASN A 55 -14.16 -7.80 -10.57
N ILE A 56 -14.00 -8.08 -9.28
CA ILE A 56 -12.71 -8.00 -8.57
C ILE A 56 -11.72 -9.02 -9.11
N THR A 57 -12.11 -10.28 -9.25
CA THR A 57 -11.21 -11.32 -9.76
C THR A 57 -10.87 -11.12 -11.23
N ASP A 58 -11.83 -10.67 -12.06
CA ASP A 58 -11.59 -10.32 -13.45
C ASP A 58 -10.58 -9.17 -13.59
N PHE A 59 -10.67 -8.14 -12.72
CA PHE A 59 -9.75 -7.00 -12.76
C PHE A 59 -8.32 -7.38 -12.33
N TYR A 60 -8.17 -8.08 -11.21
CA TYR A 60 -6.84 -8.36 -10.62
C TYR A 60 -6.17 -9.64 -11.13
N LEU A 61 -6.94 -10.66 -11.46
CA LEU A 61 -6.43 -12.02 -11.72
C LEU A 61 -6.82 -12.54 -13.10
N GLN A 62 -7.92 -12.05 -13.68
CA GLN A 62 -8.52 -12.55 -14.93
C GLN A 62 -8.88 -14.05 -14.87
N THR A 63 -9.00 -14.59 -13.66
CA THR A 63 -9.33 -15.99 -13.36
C THR A 63 -9.73 -16.14 -11.89
N ASP A 64 -10.25 -17.31 -11.53
CA ASP A 64 -10.73 -17.62 -10.18
C ASP A 64 -9.73 -18.49 -9.40
N HIS A 65 -8.43 -18.25 -9.58
CA HIS A 65 -7.36 -18.91 -8.82
C HIS A 65 -6.07 -18.11 -8.87
N VAL A 66 -5.13 -18.40 -7.97
CA VAL A 66 -3.79 -17.81 -8.00
C VAL A 66 -2.78 -18.84 -8.48
N ASN A 67 -1.96 -18.43 -9.46
CA ASN A 67 -0.88 -19.24 -10.01
C ASN A 67 0.48 -18.67 -9.59
N VAL A 68 1.18 -19.35 -8.68
CA VAL A 68 2.50 -18.92 -8.17
C VAL A 68 3.62 -19.00 -9.21
N ASP A 69 3.42 -19.72 -10.31
CA ASP A 69 4.37 -19.78 -11.42
C ASP A 69 4.17 -18.63 -12.42
N ASN A 70 3.11 -17.82 -12.26
CA ASN A 70 2.86 -16.60 -13.02
C ASN A 70 3.08 -15.37 -12.12
N PRO A 71 4.17 -14.59 -12.32
CA PRO A 71 4.43 -13.39 -11.54
C PRO A 71 3.29 -12.37 -11.55
N ASP A 72 2.58 -12.22 -12.66
CA ASP A 72 1.46 -11.28 -12.77
C ASP A 72 0.26 -11.73 -11.91
N SER A 73 0.04 -13.05 -11.79
CA SER A 73 -0.99 -13.61 -10.91
C SER A 73 -0.64 -13.39 -9.44
N VAL A 74 0.64 -13.55 -9.08
CA VAL A 74 1.12 -13.26 -7.72
C VAL A 74 0.99 -11.78 -7.39
N GLN A 75 1.42 -10.89 -8.30
CA GLN A 75 1.32 -9.45 -8.10
C GLN A 75 -0.15 -9.00 -8.03
N GLY A 76 -1.02 -9.49 -8.92
CA GLY A 76 -2.44 -9.20 -8.89
C GLY A 76 -3.11 -9.60 -7.58
N PHE A 77 -2.73 -10.74 -7.01
CA PHE A 77 -3.23 -11.16 -5.70
C PHE A 77 -2.73 -10.29 -4.54
N ILE A 78 -1.46 -9.89 -4.57
CA ILE A 78 -0.88 -8.93 -3.60
C ILE A 78 -1.59 -7.59 -3.72
N ASP A 79 -1.82 -7.11 -4.93
CA ASP A 79 -2.44 -5.83 -5.22
C ASP A 79 -3.90 -5.77 -4.77
N LEU A 80 -4.68 -6.82 -5.03
CA LEU A 80 -6.03 -6.97 -4.53
C LEU A 80 -6.08 -6.83 -2.99
N ILE A 81 -5.22 -7.56 -2.28
CA ILE A 81 -5.15 -7.46 -0.81
C ILE A 81 -4.70 -6.05 -0.39
N SER A 82 -3.68 -5.49 -1.06
CA SER A 82 -3.16 -4.17 -0.74
C SER A 82 -4.24 -3.10 -0.83
N ASP A 83 -4.97 -3.09 -1.94
CA ASP A 83 -5.93 -2.04 -2.22
C ASP A 83 -7.19 -2.19 -1.37
N ARG A 84 -7.69 -3.43 -1.21
CA ARG A 84 -8.88 -3.70 -0.39
C ARG A 84 -8.70 -3.33 1.08
N TYR A 85 -7.53 -3.60 1.64
CA TYR A 85 -7.30 -3.45 3.07
C TYR A 85 -6.63 -2.14 3.48
N PHE A 86 -5.88 -1.50 2.56
CA PHE A 86 -5.01 -0.39 2.93
C PHE A 86 -5.09 0.76 1.92
N SER A 87 -4.70 0.54 0.65
CA SER A 87 -4.51 1.62 -0.31
C SER A 87 -5.78 2.44 -0.54
N TYR A 88 -6.92 1.77 -0.78
CA TYR A 88 -8.15 2.46 -1.15
C TYR A 88 -8.73 3.27 0.02
N GLY A 89 -8.75 2.70 1.23
CA GLY A 89 -9.16 3.42 2.43
C GLY A 89 -8.22 4.58 2.80
N GLY A 90 -6.90 4.40 2.63
CA GLY A 90 -5.92 5.46 2.83
C GLY A 90 -6.10 6.62 1.84
N TYR A 91 -6.31 6.29 0.57
CA TYR A 91 -6.64 7.22 -0.52
C TYR A 91 -7.89 8.04 -0.19
N GLN A 92 -9.01 7.36 0.09
CA GLN A 92 -10.28 8.00 0.43
C GLN A 92 -10.16 8.89 1.68
N SER A 93 -9.45 8.42 2.70
CA SER A 93 -9.24 9.17 3.95
C SER A 93 -8.49 10.48 3.69
N ALA A 94 -7.38 10.45 2.94
CA ALA A 94 -6.59 11.65 2.66
C ALA A 94 -7.42 12.71 1.92
N LEU A 95 -8.12 12.32 0.85
CA LEU A 95 -8.98 13.20 0.06
C LEU A 95 -10.17 13.73 0.87
N THR A 96 -10.80 12.88 1.68
CA THR A 96 -11.93 13.28 2.54
C THR A 96 -11.51 14.34 3.56
N HIS A 97 -10.38 14.15 4.23
CA HIS A 97 -9.93 15.12 5.22
C HIS A 97 -9.63 16.48 4.58
N ALA A 98 -8.95 16.48 3.42
CA ALA A 98 -8.68 17.71 2.67
C ALA A 98 -9.98 18.39 2.19
N SER A 99 -10.97 17.62 1.72
CA SER A 99 -12.26 18.16 1.24
C SER A 99 -13.16 18.68 2.36
N LYS A 100 -12.98 18.18 3.59
CA LYS A 100 -13.63 18.71 4.80
C LYS A 100 -12.89 19.90 5.43
N GLY A 101 -11.85 20.42 4.77
CA GLY A 101 -11.15 21.63 5.17
C GLY A 101 -10.02 21.40 6.16
N LEU A 102 -9.55 20.16 6.33
CA LEU A 102 -8.28 19.93 7.02
C LEU A 102 -7.15 20.44 6.12
N ASN A 103 -6.43 21.45 6.59
CA ASN A 103 -5.21 21.92 5.93
C ASN A 103 -4.05 20.96 6.26
N ASP A 104 -2.99 21.02 5.45
CA ASP A 104 -1.73 20.31 5.71
C ASP A 104 -1.89 18.78 5.83
N VAL A 105 -2.73 18.20 4.97
CA VAL A 105 -2.79 16.74 4.80
C VAL A 105 -1.59 16.31 3.96
N PHE A 106 -0.71 15.49 4.55
CA PHE A 106 0.44 14.89 3.87
C PHE A 106 0.22 13.40 3.66
N PHE A 107 0.42 12.92 2.44
CA PHE A 107 0.29 11.52 2.06
C PHE A 107 1.62 10.97 1.51
N TYR A 108 2.08 9.82 1.98
CA TYR A 108 3.27 9.15 1.43
C TYR A 108 2.94 7.76 0.86
N LYS A 109 3.75 7.35 -0.12
CA LYS A 109 3.83 5.97 -0.60
C LYS A 109 5.25 5.46 -0.38
N PHE A 110 5.39 4.49 0.49
CA PHE A 110 6.68 3.92 0.86
C PHE A 110 7.00 2.69 0.00
N ASN A 111 8.09 2.75 -0.74
CA ASN A 111 8.58 1.70 -1.64
C ASN A 111 10.11 1.56 -1.53
N TYR A 112 10.63 1.66 -0.31
CA TYR A 112 12.02 1.39 -0.01
C TYR A 112 12.12 0.00 0.61
N ARG A 113 12.81 -0.91 -0.09
CA ARG A 113 13.13 -2.23 0.44
C ARG A 113 14.59 -2.24 0.93
N GLY A 114 14.78 -2.59 2.20
CA GLY A 114 16.09 -2.63 2.84
C GLY A 114 16.68 -4.02 2.83
N GLU A 115 17.62 -4.25 3.75
CA GLU A 115 18.19 -5.58 4.00
C GLU A 115 17.17 -6.55 4.62
N TYR A 116 16.17 -6.04 5.35
CA TYR A 116 15.07 -6.80 5.94
C TYR A 116 13.71 -6.42 5.36
N SER A 117 12.78 -7.39 5.41
CA SER A 117 11.37 -7.19 5.11
C SER A 117 10.52 -8.13 5.95
N TYR A 118 9.41 -7.64 6.45
CA TYR A 118 8.41 -8.40 7.19
C TYR A 118 7.69 -9.44 6.32
N GLY A 119 7.77 -9.34 5.00
CA GLY A 119 7.14 -10.32 4.11
C GLY A 119 7.60 -11.76 4.36
N ASP A 120 8.88 -11.96 4.68
CA ASP A 120 9.41 -13.27 5.06
C ASP A 120 8.94 -13.73 6.43
N HIS A 121 8.80 -12.79 7.37
CA HIS A 121 8.27 -13.09 8.70
C HIS A 121 6.81 -13.54 8.63
N TYR A 122 5.97 -12.86 7.83
CA TYR A 122 4.56 -13.20 7.67
C TYR A 122 4.34 -14.56 7.01
N ALA A 123 5.22 -14.96 6.09
CA ALA A 123 5.12 -16.25 5.42
C ALA A 123 5.05 -17.44 6.39
N SER A 124 5.65 -17.31 7.58
CA SER A 124 5.68 -18.37 8.61
C SER A 124 6.18 -19.73 8.07
N THR A 125 7.04 -19.68 7.04
CA THR A 125 7.63 -20.84 6.36
C THR A 125 8.95 -20.45 5.72
N THR A 126 9.87 -21.41 5.59
CA THR A 126 11.13 -21.23 4.87
C THR A 126 11.00 -21.49 3.38
N ARG A 127 9.87 -22.08 2.93
CA ARG A 127 9.60 -22.29 1.51
C ARG A 127 9.49 -20.94 0.81
N ASN A 128 10.12 -20.79 -0.35
CA ASN A 128 9.97 -19.61 -1.19
C ASN A 128 9.35 -20.01 -2.54
N ILE A 129 8.83 -19.02 -3.27
CA ILE A 129 8.39 -19.16 -4.66
C ILE A 129 9.28 -18.30 -5.56
N ASN A 130 9.27 -18.56 -6.86
CA ASN A 130 10.05 -17.78 -7.82
C ASN A 130 9.35 -16.44 -8.12
N PHE A 131 9.44 -15.50 -7.17
CA PHE A 131 8.81 -14.19 -7.26
C PHE A 131 9.70 -13.13 -6.59
N THR A 132 9.80 -11.96 -7.20
CA THR A 132 10.52 -10.81 -6.65
C THR A 132 9.57 -10.02 -5.75
N TRP A 133 9.68 -10.23 -4.44
CA TRP A 133 8.81 -9.56 -3.46
C TRP A 133 9.07 -8.05 -3.37
N GLY A 134 7.98 -7.29 -3.29
CA GLY A 134 7.98 -5.83 -3.08
C GLY A 134 8.18 -5.40 -1.64
N THR A 135 7.73 -4.20 -1.28
CA THR A 135 7.82 -3.66 0.09
C THR A 135 6.58 -4.08 0.87
N SER A 136 6.75 -4.86 1.93
CA SER A 136 5.64 -5.46 2.70
C SER A 136 5.04 -4.48 3.69
N HIS A 137 3.79 -4.70 4.09
CA HIS A 137 3.23 -4.08 5.29
C HIS A 137 4.22 -4.13 6.45
N THR A 138 4.32 -3.04 7.21
CA THR A 138 5.25 -2.87 8.36
C THR A 138 6.71 -2.63 7.99
N ASP A 139 7.11 -2.73 6.71
CA ASP A 139 8.51 -2.48 6.32
C ASP A 139 8.92 -1.02 6.58
N ASP A 140 8.02 -0.05 6.48
CA ASP A 140 8.31 1.35 6.79
C ASP A 140 8.66 1.57 8.28
N LEU A 141 8.10 0.76 9.18
CA LEU A 141 8.39 0.81 10.61
C LEU A 141 9.81 0.35 10.96
N LEU A 142 10.46 -0.44 10.10
CA LEU A 142 11.87 -0.84 10.28
C LEU A 142 12.80 0.39 10.37
N TYR A 143 12.39 1.51 9.77
CA TYR A 143 13.17 2.75 9.73
C TYR A 143 12.74 3.78 10.79
N LEU A 144 11.83 3.41 11.70
CA LEU A 144 11.34 4.26 12.79
C LEU A 144 11.67 3.72 14.17
N PHE A 145 11.72 2.40 14.32
CA PHE A 145 11.85 1.76 15.62
C PHE A 145 13.02 0.78 15.64
N THR A 146 13.54 0.52 16.83
CA THR A 146 14.54 -0.54 17.06
C THR A 146 14.11 -1.38 18.25
N SER A 147 14.09 -2.70 18.07
CA SER A 147 13.71 -3.70 19.07
C SER A 147 14.30 -5.04 18.68
N SER A 148 15.00 -5.70 19.61
CA SER A 148 15.72 -6.96 19.36
C SER A 148 14.86 -8.10 18.79
N LYS A 149 13.53 -8.07 18.97
CA LYS A 149 12.62 -9.12 18.49
C LYS A 149 11.81 -8.76 17.25
N LEU A 150 11.53 -7.47 17.05
CA LEU A 150 10.60 -7.01 16.01
C LEU A 150 11.31 -6.13 14.98
N PHE A 151 12.18 -5.22 15.44
CA PHE A 151 12.87 -4.26 14.58
C PHE A 151 14.38 -4.41 14.78
N PRO A 152 15.01 -5.43 14.17
CA PRO A 152 16.44 -5.67 14.34
C PRO A 152 17.25 -4.44 13.90
N PRO A 153 18.45 -4.22 14.46
CA PRO A 153 19.29 -3.11 14.03
C PRO A 153 19.63 -3.25 12.54
N LEU A 154 19.39 -2.19 11.78
CA LEU A 154 19.78 -2.09 10.38
C LEU A 154 21.20 -1.51 10.30
N THR A 155 22.04 -2.12 9.46
CA THR A 155 23.46 -1.75 9.37
C THR A 155 23.90 -1.40 7.95
N ALA A 156 23.10 -1.73 6.93
CA ALA A 156 23.38 -1.30 5.58
C ALA A 156 23.37 0.23 5.50
N GLU A 157 24.37 0.83 4.84
CA GLU A 157 24.55 2.30 4.75
C GLU A 157 23.27 3.03 4.33
N LYS A 158 22.53 2.48 3.36
CA LYS A 158 21.29 3.07 2.86
C LYS A 158 20.10 2.88 3.79
N ASP A 159 20.09 1.81 4.58
CA ASP A 159 19.08 1.60 5.60
C ASP A 159 19.29 2.57 6.76
N VAL A 160 20.55 2.83 7.15
CA VAL A 160 20.91 3.88 8.11
C VAL A 160 20.49 5.25 7.60
N GLN A 161 20.78 5.57 6.33
CA GLN A 161 20.33 6.81 5.71
C GLN A 161 18.79 6.93 5.73
N MET A 162 18.07 5.84 5.47
CA MET A 162 16.61 5.84 5.51
C MET A 162 16.06 5.98 6.94
N ILE A 163 16.73 5.42 7.96
CA ILE A 163 16.39 5.65 9.37
C ILE A 163 16.45 7.14 9.71
N GLU A 164 17.54 7.82 9.32
CA GLU A 164 17.70 9.26 9.56
C GLU A 164 16.57 10.06 8.88
N ILE A 165 16.25 9.73 7.62
CA ILE A 165 15.20 10.41 6.87
C ILE A 165 13.81 10.17 7.46
N MET A 166 13.44 8.91 7.73
CA MET A 166 12.11 8.58 8.26
C MET A 166 11.91 9.14 9.66
N THR A 167 12.91 9.05 10.54
CA THR A 167 12.82 9.66 11.87
C THR A 167 12.74 11.19 11.80
N GLN A 168 13.45 11.84 10.87
CA GLN A 168 13.34 13.27 10.64
C GLN A 168 11.93 13.66 10.13
N ILE A 169 11.40 12.97 9.12
CA ILE A 169 10.06 13.23 8.57
C ILE A 169 9.00 13.24 9.68
N TRP A 170 9.01 12.20 10.54
CA TRP A 170 8.04 12.06 11.61
C TRP A 170 8.26 13.07 12.74
N THR A 171 9.51 13.37 13.11
CA THR A 171 9.80 14.34 14.18
C THR A 171 9.55 15.78 13.74
N ASP A 172 9.89 16.15 12.50
CA ASP A 172 9.62 17.48 11.96
C ASP A 172 8.11 17.71 11.79
N PHE A 173 7.35 16.70 11.36
CA PHE A 173 5.88 16.80 11.38
C PHE A 173 5.34 17.04 12.79
N ALA A 174 5.82 16.29 13.78
CA ALA A 174 5.36 16.42 15.17
C ALA A 174 5.71 17.78 15.81
N ILE A 175 6.88 18.34 15.50
CA ILE A 175 7.37 19.58 16.10
C ILE A 175 6.84 20.81 15.35
N LYS A 176 6.81 20.76 14.01
CA LYS A 176 6.62 21.94 13.14
C LYS A 176 5.34 21.87 12.30
N GLY A 177 4.74 20.68 12.15
CA GLY A 177 3.66 20.44 11.19
C GLY A 177 4.10 20.32 9.72
N ASP A 178 5.40 20.40 9.43
CA ASP A 178 5.96 20.27 8.07
C ASP A 178 6.94 19.07 8.03
N PRO A 179 6.61 17.99 7.29
CA PRO A 179 7.42 16.78 7.23
C PRO A 179 8.56 16.83 6.20
N SER A 180 8.90 18.00 5.63
CA SER A 180 9.92 18.14 4.58
C SER A 180 11.32 17.66 5.03
N PRO A 181 11.86 16.54 4.50
CA PRO A 181 13.15 16.02 4.96
C PRO A 181 14.32 16.85 4.43
N THR A 182 15.40 16.90 5.22
CA THR A 182 16.69 17.43 4.79
C THR A 182 17.66 16.28 4.52
N ILE A 183 18.03 16.10 3.26
CA ILE A 183 18.92 15.04 2.81
C ILE A 183 20.27 15.67 2.48
N GLY A 184 21.28 15.39 3.31
CA GLY A 184 22.56 16.08 3.25
C GLY A 184 22.41 17.58 3.50
N THR A 185 22.65 18.40 2.47
CA THR A 185 22.51 19.87 2.54
C THR A 185 21.22 20.39 1.89
N THR A 186 20.39 19.51 1.35
CA THR A 186 19.22 19.90 0.55
C THR A 186 17.94 19.53 1.28
N THR A 187 17.07 20.51 1.53
CA THR A 187 15.71 20.27 2.02
C THR A 187 14.80 19.96 0.84
N PHE A 188 14.22 18.76 0.83
CA PHE A 188 13.20 18.38 -0.15
C PHE A 188 11.85 18.91 0.31
N LYS A 189 11.23 19.81 -0.46
CA LYS A 189 9.94 20.39 -0.08
C LYS A 189 8.81 19.40 -0.34
N TRP A 190 8.30 18.79 0.72
CA TRP A 190 7.08 18.00 0.68
C TRP A 190 5.89 18.96 0.82
N ARG A 191 5.14 19.15 -0.27
CA ARG A 191 3.90 19.95 -0.24
C ARG A 191 2.72 19.08 0.23
N PRO A 192 1.81 19.61 1.07
CA PRO A 192 0.59 18.91 1.40
C PRO A 192 -0.34 18.80 0.19
N LEU A 193 -1.43 18.05 0.35
CA LEU A 193 -2.57 18.10 -0.57
C LEU A 193 -3.07 19.56 -0.70
N PRO A 194 -3.58 19.95 -1.88
CA PRO A 194 -4.24 21.24 -2.04
C PRO A 194 -5.46 21.37 -1.12
N ASN A 195 -5.91 22.60 -0.88
CA ASN A 195 -7.19 22.82 -0.20
C ASN A 195 -8.33 22.43 -1.14
N LEU A 196 -9.06 21.38 -0.78
CA LEU A 196 -10.18 20.82 -1.54
C LEU A 196 -11.54 21.22 -0.96
N SER A 197 -11.56 22.10 0.05
CA SER A 197 -12.79 22.55 0.69
C SER A 197 -13.71 23.25 -0.30
N GLY A 198 -14.97 22.82 -0.33
CA GLY A 198 -16.00 23.40 -1.20
C GLY A 198 -16.01 22.87 -2.63
N GLN A 199 -15.12 21.93 -2.98
CA GLN A 199 -15.24 21.18 -4.23
C GLN A 199 -16.40 20.18 -4.15
N GLU A 200 -17.24 20.15 -5.18
CA GLU A 200 -18.33 19.16 -5.28
C GLU A 200 -17.80 17.76 -5.63
N VAL A 201 -16.73 17.71 -6.43
CA VAL A 201 -16.06 16.49 -6.87
C VAL A 201 -14.57 16.66 -6.64
N VAL A 202 -13.97 15.69 -5.96
CA VAL A 202 -12.54 15.58 -5.67
C VAL A 202 -11.99 14.40 -6.46
N LYS A 203 -10.96 14.62 -7.27
CA LYS A 203 -10.44 13.63 -8.22
C LYS A 203 -9.20 12.91 -7.72
N ASN A 204 -8.91 11.74 -8.28
CA ASN A 204 -7.64 11.05 -8.07
C ASN A 204 -6.40 11.92 -8.32
N SER A 205 -6.47 12.79 -9.34
CA SER A 205 -5.40 13.74 -9.67
C SER A 205 -5.15 14.79 -8.59
N ASP A 206 -6.11 15.03 -7.69
CA ASP A 206 -5.97 15.97 -6.58
C ASP A 206 -5.12 15.40 -5.43
N LEU A 207 -4.96 14.07 -5.35
CA LEU A 207 -4.09 13.46 -4.37
C LEU A 207 -2.63 13.68 -4.75
N VAL A 208 -1.99 14.59 -4.04
CA VAL A 208 -0.54 14.81 -4.08
C VAL A 208 0.12 13.94 -3.01
N TYR A 209 1.14 13.17 -3.37
CA TYR A 209 1.84 12.31 -2.43
C TYR A 209 3.36 12.31 -2.63
N LEU A 210 4.07 12.03 -1.53
CA LEU A 210 5.51 11.76 -1.55
C LEU A 210 5.73 10.28 -1.90
N GLN A 211 6.35 10.02 -3.03
CA GLN A 211 6.95 8.72 -3.33
C GLN A 211 8.31 8.63 -2.66
N ILE A 212 8.51 7.59 -1.84
CA ILE A 212 9.80 7.23 -1.26
C ILE A 212 10.21 5.89 -1.86
N GLU A 213 11.24 5.85 -2.70
CA GLU A 213 11.59 4.61 -3.41
C GLU A 213 13.09 4.33 -3.47
N ARG A 214 13.43 3.05 -3.58
CA ARG A 214 14.80 2.59 -3.86
C ARG A 214 14.93 2.07 -5.29
N ILE A 215 15.92 2.58 -6.02
CA ILE A 215 16.31 2.04 -7.34
C ILE A 215 17.63 1.27 -7.17
N TYR A 216 17.60 -0.04 -7.37
CA TYR A 216 18.72 -0.93 -7.06
C TYR A 216 19.92 -0.86 -8.02
N ASN A 217 19.92 0.05 -9.00
CA ASN A 217 20.97 0.16 -10.03
C ASN A 217 21.54 1.58 -10.18
N THR A 218 21.28 2.49 -9.23
CA THR A 218 21.79 3.88 -9.28
C THR A 218 22.70 4.18 -8.08
N PRO A 219 23.71 5.07 -8.24
CA PRO A 219 24.56 5.53 -7.13
C PRO A 219 23.73 6.22 -6.03
N ASP A 220 22.77 7.05 -6.46
CA ASP A 220 21.71 7.61 -5.64
C ASP A 220 20.50 6.69 -5.72
N ASN A 221 20.45 5.74 -4.80
CA ASN A 221 19.47 4.67 -4.75
C ASN A 221 18.31 4.97 -3.80
N ILE A 222 18.13 6.20 -3.34
CA ILE A 222 16.90 6.64 -2.65
C ILE A 222 16.36 7.85 -3.40
N ILE A 223 15.11 7.77 -3.84
CA ILE A 223 14.43 8.80 -4.61
C ILE A 223 13.22 9.30 -3.81
N PHE A 224 13.12 10.62 -3.77
CA PHE A 224 11.97 11.36 -3.27
C PHE A 224 11.36 12.10 -4.43
N ASP A 225 10.08 11.87 -4.66
CA ASP A 225 9.37 12.51 -5.75
C ASP A 225 7.95 12.89 -5.30
N ILE A 226 7.50 14.08 -5.71
CA ILE A 226 6.13 14.50 -5.47
C ILE A 226 5.32 14.13 -6.70
N ARG A 227 4.41 13.18 -6.51
CA ARG A 227 3.56 12.65 -7.57
C ARG A 227 2.09 13.00 -7.34
N ASN A 228 1.35 12.95 -8.42
CA ASN A 228 -0.11 12.97 -8.48
C ASN A 228 -0.58 11.62 -9.05
N ASP A 229 -1.87 11.46 -9.31
CA ASP A 229 -2.43 10.29 -10.01
C ASP A 229 -2.12 8.98 -9.28
N PHE A 230 -2.54 8.91 -8.02
CA PHE A 230 -2.24 7.80 -7.14
C PHE A 230 -2.95 6.51 -7.59
N MET A 231 -2.19 5.59 -8.20
CA MET A 231 -2.67 4.25 -8.58
C MET A 231 -4.00 4.31 -9.36
N THR A 232 -4.13 5.26 -10.27
CA THR A 232 -5.40 5.72 -10.85
C THR A 232 -6.33 4.60 -11.30
N GLU A 233 -5.85 3.67 -12.13
CA GLU A 233 -6.67 2.55 -12.64
C GLU A 233 -7.28 1.72 -11.51
N ARG A 234 -6.53 1.46 -10.44
CA ARG A 234 -6.97 0.64 -9.31
C ARG A 234 -7.92 1.42 -8.41
N MET A 235 -7.64 2.69 -8.12
CA MET A 235 -8.52 3.51 -7.29
C MET A 235 -9.89 3.73 -7.96
N LEU A 236 -9.89 4.05 -9.26
CA LEU A 236 -11.12 4.19 -10.04
C LEU A 236 -11.89 2.87 -10.15
N PHE A 237 -11.19 1.73 -10.24
CA PHE A 237 -11.84 0.42 -10.20
C PHE A 237 -12.63 0.22 -8.90
N TRP A 238 -12.01 0.42 -7.73
CA TRP A 238 -12.69 0.26 -6.43
C TRP A 238 -13.85 1.22 -6.23
N GLU A 239 -13.71 2.44 -6.72
CA GLU A 239 -14.77 3.45 -6.70
C GLU A 239 -15.97 3.07 -7.56
N SER A 240 -15.73 2.41 -8.70
CA SER A 240 -16.81 1.94 -9.60
C SER A 240 -17.67 0.82 -9.01
N LEU A 241 -17.20 0.15 -7.96
CA LEU A 241 -17.93 -0.94 -7.30
C LEU A 241 -19.04 -0.39 -6.38
N PRO A 242 -20.13 -1.14 -6.14
CA PRO A 242 -21.25 -0.70 -5.32
C PRO A 242 -20.99 -0.84 -3.82
N LEU A 243 -19.81 -0.45 -3.34
CA LEU A 243 -19.40 -0.63 -1.96
C LEU A 243 -20.06 0.40 -1.03
N ALA A 244 -20.56 -0.06 0.11
CA ALA A 244 -21.22 0.78 1.11
C ALA A 244 -20.29 1.85 1.70
N GLU A 245 -18.99 1.58 1.72
CA GLU A 245 -17.94 2.48 2.18
C GLU A 245 -17.47 3.51 1.15
N ASN A 246 -17.95 3.45 -0.11
CA ASN A 246 -17.58 4.46 -1.11
C ASN A 246 -18.13 5.83 -0.73
N ILE A 247 -17.24 6.83 -0.70
CA ILE A 247 -17.56 8.19 -0.28
C ILE A 247 -18.00 9.01 -1.49
N LYS A 248 -19.24 9.49 -1.48
CA LYS A 248 -19.78 10.34 -2.56
C LYS A 248 -18.94 11.60 -2.76
N GLY A 249 -18.63 11.91 -4.02
CA GLY A 249 -17.85 13.08 -4.42
C GLY A 249 -16.33 12.87 -4.39
N ILE A 250 -15.85 11.66 -4.12
CA ILE A 250 -14.47 11.26 -4.40
C ILE A 250 -14.48 10.41 -5.67
N GLU A 251 -13.88 10.95 -6.73
CA GLU A 251 -13.80 10.44 -8.11
C GLU A 251 -12.34 10.35 -8.63
#